data_AF-A0A9D9LE87-F1
#
_entry.id   AF-A0A9D9LE87-F1
#
_cell.length_a   1.000
_cell.length_b   1.000
_cell.length_c   1.000
_cell.angle_alpha   90.00
_cell.angle_beta   90.00
_cell.angle_gamma   90.00
#
_symmetry.space_group_name_H-M   'P 1'
#
loop_
_entity.id
_entity.type
_entity.pdbx_description
1 polymer ?
#
loop_
_entity_poly.entity_id
_entity_poly.type
_entity_poly.pdbx_seq_one_letter_code
_entity_poly.pdbx_strand_id
1 'polypeptide(L)'
;MNKKKAVVVALVAVLVVAAGGPAFASQCPTLIKQANEQIAGMDQKSEKVQKAKELVAEADQLHKAGNHSESVAKAQAALAELK
;
A
#
# COMPACT_ATOMS: atom_id res chain seq x y z
N MET A 1 1.85 35.59 0.72
CA MET A 1 1.26 34.52 1.54
C MET A 1 0.33 33.69 0.66
N ASN A 2 0.84 32.61 0.05
CA ASN A 2 0.07 31.79 -0.89
C ASN A 2 -0.51 30.56 -0.19
N LYS A 3 -1.85 30.49 -0.25
CA LYS A 3 -2.76 29.51 0.34
C LYS A 3 -2.46 28.10 -0.16
N LYS A 4 -1.45 27.42 0.39
CA LYS A 4 -1.29 25.96 0.21
C LYS A 4 -2.30 25.30 1.13
N LYS A 5 -3.33 24.77 0.49
CA LYS A 5 -4.52 24.17 1.08
C LYS A 5 -4.12 23.22 2.20
N ALA A 6 -4.32 23.68 3.43
CA ALA A 6 -4.49 22.82 4.58
C ALA A 6 -5.75 21.99 4.32
N VAL A 7 -5.56 20.76 3.86
CA VAL A 7 -6.60 19.74 3.94
C VAL A 7 -6.11 18.75 4.97
N VAL A 8 -6.66 18.94 6.16
CA VAL A 8 -6.65 18.01 7.28
C VAL A 8 -7.03 16.63 6.78
N VAL A 9 -6.14 15.65 6.92
CA VAL A 9 -6.49 14.23 6.83
C VAL A 9 -5.97 13.57 8.10
N ALA A 10 -6.83 13.58 9.11
CA ALA A 10 -6.70 12.75 10.29
C ALA A 10 -6.91 11.30 9.86
N LEU A 11 -5.90 10.43 9.90
CA LEU A 11 -6.09 9.00 9.71
C LEU A 11 -5.17 8.17 10.63
N VAL A 12 -5.78 7.85 11.77
CA VAL A 12 -5.76 6.56 12.50
C VAL A 12 -4.42 5.85 12.62
N ALA A 13 -3.79 6.02 13.79
CA ALA A 13 -2.91 5.00 14.35
C ALA A 13 -3.75 3.74 14.68
N VAL A 14 -3.85 2.81 13.74
CA VAL A 14 -4.37 1.47 14.04
C VAL A 14 -3.23 0.66 14.63
N LEU A 15 -3.43 0.30 15.89
CA LEU A 15 -2.53 -0.51 16.69
C LEU A 15 -2.20 -1.83 15.98
N VAL A 16 -0.91 -2.16 15.96
CA VAL A 16 -0.37 -3.45 15.58
C VAL A 16 -0.76 -4.46 16.66
N VAL A 17 -1.96 -5.02 16.55
CA VAL A 17 -2.35 -6.25 17.25
C VAL A 17 -3.35 -6.98 16.36
N ALA A 18 -2.97 -8.12 15.79
CA ALA A 18 -3.80 -9.33 15.89
C ALA A 18 -3.11 -10.52 15.22
N ALA A 19 -2.97 -11.57 16.01
CA ALA A 19 -3.11 -12.91 15.51
C ALA A 19 -4.49 -13.05 14.81
N GLY A 20 -4.47 -13.32 13.50
CA GLY A 20 -5.48 -14.13 12.78
C GLY A 20 -6.96 -13.87 13.05
N GLY A 21 -7.43 -12.62 13.14
CA GLY A 21 -8.86 -12.32 13.09
C GLY A 21 -9.39 -12.25 11.64
N PRO A 22 -10.69 -12.49 11.39
CA PRO A 22 -11.28 -12.41 10.04
C PRO A 22 -11.11 -11.04 9.36
N ALA A 23 -10.82 -9.98 10.13
CA ALA A 23 -10.53 -8.64 9.61
C ALA A 23 -9.18 -8.54 8.84
N PHE A 24 -8.20 -9.41 9.12
CA PHE A 24 -6.88 -9.36 8.46
C PHE A 24 -6.83 -10.15 7.15
N ALA A 25 -7.75 -11.11 6.94
CA ALA A 25 -7.75 -11.96 5.75
C ALA A 25 -7.86 -11.16 4.44
N SER A 26 -8.56 -10.02 4.48
CA SER A 26 -8.83 -9.18 3.30
C SER A 26 -7.86 -8.00 3.12
N GLN A 27 -6.92 -7.78 4.05
CA GLN A 27 -6.09 -6.56 4.02
C GLN A 27 -5.04 -6.60 2.91
N CYS A 28 -4.31 -7.71 2.76
CA CYS A 28 -3.32 -7.87 1.69
C CYS A 28 -3.92 -7.64 0.29
N PRO A 29 -4.99 -8.37 -0.12
CA PRO A 29 -5.56 -8.18 -1.46
C PRO A 29 -6.13 -6.78 -1.68
N THR A 30 -6.67 -6.14 -0.63
CA THR A 30 -7.17 -4.75 -0.73
C THR A 30 -6.04 -3.76 -1.00
N LEU A 31 -4.95 -3.82 -0.23
CA LEU A 31 -3.82 -2.91 -0.39
C LEU A 31 -3.11 -3.11 -1.73
N ILE A 32 -2.91 -4.37 -2.15
CA ILE A 32 -2.33 -4.71 -3.46
C ILE A 32 -3.22 -4.16 -4.59
N LYS A 33 -4.54 -4.31 -4.50
CA LYS A 33 -5.47 -3.75 -5.48
C LYS A 33 -5.38 -2.22 -5.52
N GLN A 34 -5.40 -1.55 -4.37
CA GLN A 34 -5.29 -0.09 -4.29
C GLN A 34 -4.00 0.44 -4.92
N ALA A 35 -2.87 -0.23 -4.66
CA ALA A 35 -1.59 0.15 -5.23
C ALA A 35 -1.58 -0.01 -6.75
N ASN A 36 -2.12 -1.12 -7.28
CA ASN A 36 -2.27 -1.34 -8.72
C ASN A 36 -3.16 -0.28 -9.39
N GLU A 37 -4.29 0.09 -8.76
CA GLU A 37 -5.18 1.12 -9.28
C GLU A 37 -4.50 2.49 -9.33
N GLN A 38 -3.72 2.86 -8.31
CA GLN A 38 -2.93 4.10 -8.32
C GLN A 38 -1.83 4.05 -9.38
N ILE A 39 -1.08 2.94 -9.48
CA ILE A 39 -0.07 2.73 -10.52
C ILE A 39 -0.68 2.95 -11.89
N ALA A 40 -1.83 2.36 -12.18
CA ALA A 40 -2.49 2.47 -13.48
C ALA A 40 -2.89 3.92 -13.84
N GLY A 41 -3.16 4.76 -12.84
CA GLY A 41 -3.50 6.17 -13.01
C GLY A 41 -2.31 7.13 -13.13
N MET A 42 -1.07 6.65 -13.04
CA MET A 42 0.14 7.48 -13.02
C MET A 42 1.03 7.27 -14.26
N ASP A 43 2.05 8.13 -14.41
CA ASP A 43 3.03 7.99 -15.49
C ASP A 43 3.88 6.74 -15.29
N GLN A 44 3.73 5.78 -16.21
CA GLN A 44 4.40 4.49 -16.18
C GLN A 44 5.92 4.56 -16.33
N LYS A 45 6.45 5.69 -16.80
CA LYS A 45 7.91 5.92 -16.93
C LYS A 45 8.52 6.50 -15.66
N SER A 46 7.70 6.97 -14.73
CA SER A 46 8.17 7.54 -13.47
C SER A 46 8.93 6.51 -12.63
N GLU A 47 10.07 6.91 -12.08
CA GLU A 47 10.90 6.07 -11.22
C GLU A 47 10.10 5.56 -9.99
N LYS A 48 9.28 6.42 -9.39
CA LYS A 48 8.44 6.04 -8.24
C LYS A 48 7.36 5.02 -8.62
N VAL A 49 6.82 5.08 -9.84
CA VAL A 49 5.86 4.08 -10.35
C VAL A 49 6.57 2.75 -10.62
N GLN A 50 7.79 2.77 -11.14
CA GLN A 50 8.58 1.56 -11.34
C GLN A 50 8.87 0.88 -9.99
N LYS A 51 9.34 1.64 -8.99
CA LYS A 51 9.59 1.14 -7.64
C LYS A 51 8.32 0.65 -6.93
N ALA A 52 7.19 1.33 -7.11
CA ALA A 52 5.91 0.87 -6.58
C ALA A 52 5.46 -0.46 -7.20
N LYS A 53 5.70 -0.69 -8.50
CA LYS A 53 5.40 -1.99 -9.14
C LYS A 53 6.21 -3.14 -8.55
N GLU A 54 7.50 -2.91 -8.28
CA GLU A 54 8.37 -3.90 -7.64
C GLU A 54 7.85 -4.25 -6.23
N LEU A 55 7.52 -3.24 -5.44
CA LEU A 55 6.96 -3.43 -4.09
C LEU A 55 5.61 -4.17 -4.12
N VAL A 56 4.75 -3.90 -5.11
CA VAL A 56 3.47 -4.63 -5.28
C VAL A 56 3.71 -6.08 -5.69
N ALA A 57 4.67 -6.35 -6.58
CA ALA A 57 5.04 -7.71 -6.96
C ALA A 57 5.57 -8.50 -5.76
N GLU A 58 6.45 -7.91 -4.95
CA GLU A 58 6.92 -8.52 -3.71
C GLU A 58 5.76 -8.78 -2.73
N ALA A 59 4.85 -7.81 -2.57
CA ALA A 59 3.68 -7.97 -1.72
C ALA A 59 2.79 -9.14 -2.13
N ASP A 60 2.56 -9.34 -3.43
CA ASP A 60 1.78 -10.45 -3.97
C ASP A 60 2.49 -11.80 -3.78
N GLN A 61 3.81 -11.86 -3.98
CA GLN A 61 4.60 -13.06 -3.71
C GLN A 61 4.53 -13.45 -2.22
N LEU A 62 4.70 -12.48 -1.32
CA LEU A 62 4.60 -12.69 0.12
C LEU A 62 3.20 -13.12 0.54
N HIS A 63 2.15 -12.56 -0.07
CA HIS A 63 0.77 -12.98 0.17
C HIS A 63 0.57 -14.46 -0.20
N LYS A 64 1.01 -14.86 -1.40
CA LYS A 64 0.93 -16.24 -1.89
C LYS A 64 1.74 -17.22 -1.04
N ALA A 65 2.84 -16.76 -0.45
CA ALA A 65 3.66 -17.53 0.49
C ALA A 65 3.07 -17.63 1.90
N GLY A 66 1.97 -16.93 2.21
CA GLY A 66 1.38 -16.87 3.56
C GLY A 66 2.06 -15.87 4.51
N ASN A 67 3.06 -15.12 4.04
CA ASN A 67 3.76 -14.09 4.80
C ASN A 67 2.95 -12.79 4.86
N HIS A 68 1.77 -12.84 5.50
CA HIS A 68 0.79 -11.76 5.47
C HIS A 68 1.31 -10.44 6.04
N SER A 69 2.06 -10.44 7.15
CA SER A 69 2.62 -9.22 7.71
C SER A 69 3.60 -8.52 6.76
N GLU A 70 4.47 -9.29 6.08
CA GLU A 70 5.43 -8.75 5.14
C GLU A 70 4.72 -8.26 3.86
N SER A 71 3.71 -8.99 3.39
CA SER A 71 2.88 -8.58 2.26
C SER A 71 2.20 -7.22 2.52
N VAL A 72 1.59 -7.06 3.70
CA VAL A 72 0.98 -5.79 4.12
C VAL A 72 2.01 -4.66 4.18
N ALA A 73 3.22 -4.92 4.70
CA ALA A 73 4.27 -3.93 4.76
C ALA A 73 4.71 -3.46 3.36
N LYS A 74 4.91 -4.40 2.43
CA LYS A 74 5.32 -4.10 1.05
C LYS A 74 4.22 -3.37 0.27
N ALA A 75 2.96 -3.78 0.41
CA ALA A 75 1.84 -3.09 -0.25
C ALA A 75 1.66 -1.65 0.28
N GLN A 76 1.86 -1.41 1.58
CA GLN A 76 1.86 -0.05 2.14
C GLN A 76 3.05 0.79 1.67
N ALA A 77 4.24 0.19 1.55
CA ALA A 77 5.40 0.87 1.01
C ALA A 77 5.17 1.31 -0.44
N ALA A 78 4.54 0.46 -1.27
CA ALA A 78 4.14 0.83 -2.62
C ALA A 78 3.19 2.04 -2.63
N LEU A 79 2.15 2.03 -1.79
CA LEU A 79 1.22 3.15 -1.65
C LEU A 79 1.89 4.42 -1.13
N ALA A 80 2.95 4.31 -0.33
CA ALA A 80 3.71 5.46 0.15
C ALA A 80 4.59 6.06 -0.95
N GLU A 81 5.21 5.22 -1.79
CA GLU A 81 6.03 5.64 -2.94
C GLU A 81 5.22 6.40 -4.00
N LEU A 82 3.93 6.09 -4.14
CA LEU A 82 3.03 6.72 -5.11
C LEU A 82 2.50 8.10 -4.67
N LYS A 83 2.71 8.49 -3.41
CA LYS A 83 2.34 9.83 -2.91
C LYS A 83 3.22 10.94 -3.51
#